data_AF-A0A494RBY5-F1
#
_entry.id   AF-A0A494RBY5-F1
#
_cell.length_a   1.000
_cell.length_b   1.000
_cell.length_c   1.000
_cell.angle_alpha   90.00
_cell.angle_beta   90.00
_cell.angle_gamma   90.00
#
_symmetry.space_group_name_H-M   'P 1'
#
loop_
_entity.id
_entity.type
_entity.pdbx_description
1 polymer ?
#
loop_
_entity_poly.entity_id
_entity_poly.type
_entity_poly.pdbx_seq_one_letter_code
_entity_poly.pdbx_strand_id
1 'polypeptide(L)'
;MSMKLHKVLTIGGVVVALVNDDVRLDLKSPGRATFTIQAGAQVSGLVTLDIGYNESALQRHFIGYVERCTAANGVEQIVFCREVAAVLAKSMPMNLRHVDLRAVLTDISSKTGLRFRVPDQPYTKVKAPFFYSLAAGYQAMDSMGTVFGIPDFIWQQQGDGEVFVGSWADSFFGARSALQLPVSLFDGYQGNQSAMVAALPGLRPGASINQGERITSVTLAGTQMAIRWTTQSSAA
;
A
#
# COMPACT_ATOMS: atom_id res chain seq x y z
N MET A 1 23.46 17.57 -15.10
CA MET A 1 23.51 16.97 -13.74
C MET A 1 22.60 15.75 -13.75
N SER A 2 23.08 14.58 -13.33
CA SER A 2 22.23 13.37 -13.29
C SER A 2 21.26 13.47 -12.11
N MET A 3 19.96 13.25 -12.33
CA MET A 3 18.95 13.25 -11.26
C MET A 3 19.20 12.05 -10.32
N LYS A 4 19.59 12.32 -9.08
CA LYS A 4 19.81 11.28 -8.06
C LYS A 4 18.54 11.10 -7.23
N LEU A 5 18.08 9.87 -7.11
CA LEU A 5 16.99 9.52 -6.20
C LEU A 5 17.53 9.51 -4.75
N HIS A 6 16.96 10.35 -3.91
CA HIS A 6 17.22 10.39 -2.47
C HIS A 6 16.28 9.41 -1.77
N LYS A 7 16.82 8.65 -0.82
CA LYS A 7 16.08 7.70 0.01
C LYS A 7 16.46 7.88 1.47
N VAL A 8 15.47 7.94 2.33
CA VAL A 8 15.65 7.96 3.79
C VAL A 8 14.87 6.80 4.36
N LEU A 9 15.59 5.82 4.90
CA LEU A 9 15.02 4.70 5.64
C LEU A 9 15.12 5.02 7.13
N THR A 10 13.98 4.97 7.82
CA THR A 10 13.90 5.13 9.28
C THR A 10 13.37 3.83 9.87
N ILE A 11 14.03 3.30 10.90
CA ILE A 11 13.59 2.12 11.66
C ILE A 11 13.61 2.49 13.15
N GLY A 12 12.49 2.25 13.84
CA GLY A 12 12.37 2.55 15.28
C GLY A 12 12.56 4.03 15.62
N GLY A 13 12.29 4.93 14.67
CA GLY A 13 12.50 6.38 14.82
C GLY A 13 13.92 6.86 14.53
N VAL A 14 14.84 5.98 14.13
CA VAL A 14 16.23 6.31 13.81
C VAL A 14 16.49 6.13 12.32
N VAL A 15 17.15 7.09 11.68
CA VAL A 15 17.61 6.97 10.29
C VAL A 15 18.72 5.92 10.22
N VAL A 16 18.56 4.93 9.35
CA VAL A 16 19.51 3.83 9.17
C VAL A 16 20.16 3.91 7.80
N ALA A 17 21.42 3.49 7.71
CA ALA A 17 22.15 3.46 6.44
C ALA A 17 21.63 2.30 5.56
N LEU A 18 20.95 2.67 4.48
CA LEU A 18 20.37 1.76 3.49
C LEU A 18 21.44 1.29 2.50
N VAL A 19 21.60 -0.02 2.34
CA VAL A 19 22.50 -0.65 1.36
C VAL A 19 21.73 -1.08 0.12
N ASN A 20 20.60 -1.77 0.32
CA ASN A 20 19.75 -2.25 -0.76
C ASN A 20 18.28 -2.25 -0.35
N ASP A 21 17.38 -2.09 -1.30
CA ASP A 21 15.94 -2.12 -1.09
C ASP A 21 15.19 -2.84 -2.22
N ASP A 22 14.17 -3.58 -1.81
CA ASP A 22 13.10 -4.10 -2.66
C ASP A 22 11.77 -3.83 -1.93
N VAL A 23 10.96 -2.94 -2.47
CA VAL A 23 9.67 -2.56 -1.89
C VAL A 23 8.57 -2.88 -2.89
N ARG A 24 7.63 -3.72 -2.50
CA ARG A 24 6.49 -4.11 -3.33
C ARG A 24 5.19 -3.69 -2.68
N LEU A 25 4.45 -2.85 -3.40
CA LEU A 25 3.11 -2.42 -3.06
C LEU A 25 2.14 -3.07 -4.05
N ASP A 26 1.03 -3.64 -3.55
CA ASP A 26 0.01 -4.29 -4.37
C ASP A 26 -1.37 -3.68 -4.06
N LEU A 27 -2.29 -3.67 -5.03
CA LEU A 27 -3.63 -3.08 -4.87
C LEU A 27 -4.52 -3.87 -3.91
N LYS A 28 -4.38 -5.21 -3.89
CA LYS A 28 -5.27 -6.14 -3.18
C LYS A 28 -4.63 -6.81 -1.97
N SER A 29 -3.45 -6.35 -1.55
CA SER A 29 -2.78 -6.89 -0.36
C SER A 29 -1.82 -5.86 0.23
N PRO A 30 -1.63 -5.82 1.56
CA PRO A 30 -0.63 -4.95 2.16
C PRO A 30 0.75 -5.17 1.57
N GLY A 31 1.46 -4.06 1.34
CA GLY A 31 2.81 -4.07 0.79
C GLY A 31 3.81 -4.77 1.69
N ARG A 32 4.93 -5.14 1.08
CA ARG A 32 6.07 -5.80 1.72
C ARG A 32 7.35 -5.12 1.29
N ALA A 33 8.38 -5.19 2.13
CA ALA A 33 9.69 -4.70 1.77
C ALA A 33 10.79 -5.60 2.32
N THR A 34 11.91 -5.65 1.62
CA THR A 34 13.17 -6.18 2.11
C THR A 34 14.22 -5.09 2.02
N PHE A 35 14.91 -4.82 3.13
CA PHE A 35 15.99 -3.86 3.19
C PHE A 35 17.26 -4.55 3.65
N THR A 36 18.38 -4.30 2.98
CA THR A 36 19.71 -4.54 3.55
C THR A 36 20.20 -3.24 4.16
N ILE A 37 20.58 -3.27 5.43
CA ILE A 37 21.02 -2.10 6.19
C ILE A 37 22.39 -2.35 6.83
N GLN A 38 23.18 -1.29 7.04
CA GLN A 38 24.36 -1.35 7.90
C GLN A 38 23.90 -1.28 9.36
N ALA A 39 23.99 -2.41 10.06
CA ALA A 39 23.69 -2.54 11.48
C ALA A 39 24.40 -3.77 12.07
N GLY A 40 25.12 -3.57 13.17
CA GLY A 40 25.84 -4.64 13.88
C GLY A 40 24.95 -5.54 14.75
N ALA A 41 23.67 -5.22 14.88
CA ALA A 41 22.70 -5.98 15.68
C ALA A 41 21.32 -5.95 15.01
N GLN A 42 20.45 -6.88 15.43
CA GLN A 42 19.07 -6.92 14.97
C GLN A 42 18.31 -5.64 15.36
N VAL A 43 17.42 -5.21 14.47
CA VAL A 43 16.55 -4.04 14.66
C VAL A 43 15.09 -4.46 14.68
N SER A 44 14.23 -3.65 15.30
CA SER A 44 12.78 -3.85 15.34
C SER A 44 12.04 -2.51 15.38
N GLY A 45 10.72 -2.55 15.22
CA GLY A 45 9.85 -1.38 15.32
C GLY A 45 9.27 -0.91 13.99
N LEU A 46 8.77 0.33 13.98
CA LEU A 46 8.16 0.94 12.80
C LEU A 46 9.22 1.27 11.75
N VAL A 47 8.83 1.15 10.48
CA VAL A 47 9.69 1.37 9.33
C VAL A 47 9.05 2.38 8.39
N THR A 48 9.81 3.40 7.97
CA THR A 48 9.42 4.28 6.87
C THR A 48 10.50 4.35 5.81
N LEU A 49 10.10 4.30 4.54
CA LEU A 49 10.96 4.66 3.41
C LEU A 49 10.36 5.90 2.74
N ASP A 50 11.11 6.99 2.77
CA ASP A 50 10.76 8.25 2.12
C ASP A 50 11.69 8.47 0.92
N ILE A 51 11.12 8.82 -0.25
CA ILE A 51 11.86 8.96 -1.52
C ILE A 51 11.56 10.29 -2.20
N GLY A 52 12.53 10.83 -2.95
CA GLY A 52 12.37 12.08 -3.70
C GLY A 52 13.59 12.40 -4.57
N TYR A 53 13.44 13.35 -5.49
CA TYR A 53 14.55 13.84 -6.32
C TYR A 53 14.98 15.25 -5.93
N ASN A 54 16.29 15.48 -5.97
CA ASN A 54 16.91 16.78 -5.72
C ASN A 54 16.44 17.37 -4.37
N GLU A 55 16.15 18.67 -4.34
CA GLU A 55 15.65 19.41 -3.16
C GLU A 55 14.14 19.27 -2.93
N SER A 56 13.45 18.41 -3.68
CA SER A 56 12.00 18.21 -3.49
C SER A 56 11.72 17.51 -2.16
N ALA A 57 10.57 17.84 -1.56
CA ALA A 57 10.11 17.15 -0.35
C ALA A 57 10.02 15.64 -0.58
N LEU A 58 10.60 14.85 0.33
CA LEU A 58 10.51 13.40 0.28
C LEU A 58 9.07 12.95 0.51
N GLN A 59 8.63 11.98 -0.28
CA GLN A 59 7.30 11.38 -0.15
C GLN A 59 7.40 9.98 0.42
N ARG A 60 6.47 9.64 1.31
CA ARG A 60 6.43 8.30 1.91
C ARG A 60 6.06 7.26 0.88
N HIS A 61 7.01 6.38 0.58
CA HIS A 61 6.79 5.24 -0.29
C HIS A 61 6.35 4.00 0.51
N PHE A 62 6.93 3.78 1.69
CA PHE A 62 6.58 2.65 2.55
C PHE A 62 6.39 3.09 3.99
N ILE A 63 5.37 2.54 4.66
CA ILE A 63 5.17 2.63 6.10
C ILE A 63 4.70 1.28 6.63
N GLY A 64 5.42 0.76 7.61
CA GLY A 64 5.24 -0.60 8.07
C GLY A 64 5.93 -0.89 9.39
N TYR A 65 6.19 -2.16 9.63
CA TYR A 65 6.95 -2.65 10.77
C TYR A 65 7.93 -3.73 10.34
N VAL A 66 9.00 -3.90 11.12
CA VAL A 66 9.92 -5.03 10.97
C VAL A 66 9.21 -6.31 11.39
N GLU A 67 8.98 -7.21 10.43
CA GLU A 67 8.45 -8.55 10.70
C GLU A 67 9.58 -9.51 11.10
N ARG A 68 10.75 -9.39 10.48
CA ARG A 68 11.91 -10.23 10.76
C ARG A 68 13.21 -9.50 10.44
N CYS A 69 14.23 -9.65 11.29
CA CYS A 69 15.57 -9.13 11.07
C CYS A 69 16.59 -10.27 11.20
N THR A 70 17.46 -10.45 10.21
CA THR A 70 18.47 -11.51 10.18
C THR A 70 19.82 -10.96 9.76
N ALA A 71 20.91 -11.40 10.38
CA ALA A 71 22.25 -10.99 10.00
C ALA A 71 22.58 -11.46 8.58
N ALA A 72 23.04 -10.53 7.73
CA ALA A 72 23.65 -10.86 6.45
C ALA A 72 25.14 -11.20 6.65
N ASN A 73 25.80 -10.43 7.52
CA ASN A 73 27.18 -10.61 7.97
C ASN A 73 27.37 -9.87 9.30
N GLY A 74 28.61 -9.63 9.74
CA GLY A 74 28.91 -8.98 11.03
C GLY A 74 28.57 -7.48 11.11
N VAL A 75 28.29 -6.83 9.98
CA VAL A 75 28.01 -5.38 9.91
C VAL A 75 26.69 -5.04 9.21
N GLU A 76 26.04 -6.01 8.58
CA GLU A 76 24.78 -5.84 7.86
C GLU A 76 23.66 -6.74 8.36
N GLN A 77 22.44 -6.21 8.31
CA GLN A 77 21.20 -6.95 8.53
C GLN A 77 20.32 -6.93 7.29
N ILE A 78 19.57 -8.01 7.08
CA ILE A 78 18.44 -8.09 6.16
C ILE A 78 17.16 -7.99 6.97
N VAL A 79 16.34 -6.99 6.66
CA VAL A 79 15.12 -6.65 7.36
C VAL A 79 13.94 -6.89 6.43
N PHE A 80 13.05 -7.80 6.82
CA PHE A 80 11.78 -8.07 6.15
C PHE A 80 10.68 -7.29 6.85
N CYS A 81 9.91 -6.54 6.09
CA CYS A 81 8.89 -5.63 6.58
C CYS A 81 7.55 -5.89 5.90
N ARG A 82 6.48 -5.54 6.62
CA ARG A 82 5.13 -5.44 6.05
C ARG A 82 4.52 -4.09 6.35
N GLU A 83 3.65 -3.63 5.47
CA GLU A 83 2.80 -2.46 5.73
C GLU A 83 1.96 -2.66 7.00
N VAL A 84 1.63 -1.59 7.72
CA VAL A 84 0.92 -1.67 9.01
C VAL A 84 -0.44 -2.38 8.90
N ALA A 85 -1.11 -2.24 7.76
CA ALA A 85 -2.36 -2.94 7.45
C ALA A 85 -2.23 -4.47 7.45
N ALA A 86 -1.01 -5.02 7.39
CA ALA A 86 -0.78 -6.45 7.46
C ALA A 86 -1.19 -7.10 8.78
N VAL A 87 -1.42 -6.31 9.84
CA VAL A 87 -1.99 -6.78 11.10
C VAL A 87 -3.36 -7.45 10.91
N LEU A 88 -4.09 -7.11 9.85
CA LEU A 88 -5.38 -7.70 9.47
C LEU A 88 -5.28 -9.17 9.03
N ALA A 89 -4.07 -9.72 8.84
CA ALA A 89 -3.88 -11.16 8.60
C ALA A 89 -4.25 -12.03 9.81
N LYS A 90 -4.35 -11.44 11.01
CA LYS A 90 -4.69 -12.15 12.25
C LYS A 90 -6.19 -12.42 12.34
N SER A 91 -6.55 -13.51 13.04
CA SER A 91 -7.94 -13.83 13.36
C SER A 91 -8.63 -12.65 14.05
N MET A 92 -9.82 -12.30 13.56
CA MET A 92 -10.58 -11.14 14.04
C MET A 92 -12.08 -11.44 14.01
N PRO A 93 -12.58 -12.23 14.97
CA PRO A 93 -14.00 -12.51 15.05
C PRO A 93 -14.80 -11.23 15.35
N MET A 94 -15.97 -11.11 14.72
CA MET A 94 -16.88 -9.97 14.81
C MET A 94 -18.33 -10.48 14.86
N ASN A 95 -19.14 -9.86 15.71
CA ASN A 95 -20.58 -10.11 15.80
C ASN A 95 -21.29 -8.78 16.08
N LEU A 96 -21.45 -8.00 15.03
CA LEU A 96 -21.99 -6.64 15.10
C LEU A 96 -23.43 -6.62 14.56
N ARG A 97 -24.28 -5.78 15.16
CA ARG A 97 -25.69 -5.64 14.78
C ARG A 97 -26.03 -4.21 14.45
N HIS A 98 -26.88 -4.01 13.46
CA HIS A 98 -27.35 -2.68 13.03
C HIS A 98 -26.19 -1.68 12.81
N VAL A 99 -25.14 -2.13 12.14
CA VAL A 99 -23.92 -1.36 11.88
C VAL A 99 -23.85 -0.88 10.45
N ASP A 100 -23.24 0.29 10.25
CA ASP A 100 -22.80 0.76 8.93
C ASP A 100 -21.31 0.47 8.74
N LEU A 101 -20.77 0.82 7.56
CA LEU A 101 -19.36 0.65 7.24
C LEU A 101 -18.43 1.25 8.30
N ARG A 102 -18.73 2.46 8.79
CA ARG A 102 -17.88 3.19 9.75
C ARG A 102 -17.87 2.50 11.11
N ALA A 103 -19.02 1.98 11.55
CA ALA A 103 -19.11 1.23 12.80
C ALA A 103 -18.31 -0.07 12.76
N VAL A 104 -18.33 -0.80 11.63
CA VAL A 104 -17.49 -1.99 11.45
C VAL A 104 -16.00 -1.62 11.48
N LEU A 105 -15.59 -0.57 10.78
CA LEU A 105 -14.21 -0.09 10.78
C LEU A 105 -13.75 0.44 12.14
N THR A 106 -14.66 0.98 12.95
CA THR A 106 -14.38 1.39 14.34
C THR A 106 -14.06 0.18 15.22
N ASP A 107 -14.78 -0.92 15.06
CA ASP A 107 -14.49 -2.18 15.77
C ASP A 107 -13.13 -2.78 15.32
N ILE A 108 -12.81 -2.71 14.03
CA ILE A 108 -11.49 -3.13 13.54
C ILE A 108 -10.39 -2.22 14.09
N SER A 109 -10.62 -0.91 14.11
CA SER A 109 -9.68 0.08 14.65
C SER A 109 -9.37 -0.17 16.12
N SER A 110 -10.38 -0.44 16.95
CA SER A 110 -10.18 -0.72 18.38
C SER A 110 -9.34 -1.97 18.64
N LYS A 111 -9.39 -2.96 17.74
CA LYS A 111 -8.63 -4.22 17.83
C LYS A 111 -7.22 -4.13 17.27
N THR A 112 -6.93 -3.18 16.38
CA THR A 112 -5.68 -3.16 15.60
C THR A 112 -4.86 -1.89 15.74
N GLY A 113 -5.48 -0.78 16.17
CA GLY A 113 -4.90 0.56 16.12
C GLY A 113 -4.84 1.16 14.71
N LEU A 114 -5.37 0.49 13.68
CA LEU A 114 -5.45 1.06 12.33
C LEU A 114 -6.41 2.25 12.31
N ARG A 115 -6.05 3.25 11.49
CA ARG A 115 -6.92 4.39 11.19
C ARG A 115 -7.48 4.24 9.79
N PHE A 116 -8.75 4.58 9.61
CA PHE A 116 -9.45 4.39 8.35
C PHE A 116 -9.93 5.72 7.78
N ARG A 117 -9.73 5.87 6.47
CA ARG A 117 -10.29 6.97 5.68
C ARG A 117 -11.46 6.44 4.87
N VAL A 118 -12.64 6.99 5.10
CA VAL A 118 -13.90 6.58 4.46
C VAL A 118 -14.52 7.79 3.77
N PRO A 119 -14.83 7.74 2.46
CA PRO A 119 -15.40 8.87 1.74
C PRO A 119 -16.81 9.20 2.26
N ASP A 120 -17.27 10.44 2.05
CA ASP A 120 -18.65 10.81 2.39
C ASP A 120 -19.60 10.42 1.24
N GLN A 121 -19.95 9.14 1.20
CA GLN A 121 -20.85 8.57 0.18
C GLN A 121 -22.05 7.88 0.81
N PRO A 122 -23.22 7.82 0.12
CA PRO A 122 -24.43 7.22 0.67
C PRO A 122 -24.26 5.76 1.13
N TYR A 123 -23.49 4.94 0.39
CA TYR A 123 -23.26 3.53 0.74
C TYR A 123 -22.60 3.37 2.12
N THR A 124 -21.87 4.39 2.60
CA THR A 124 -21.17 4.33 3.91
C THR A 124 -22.12 4.46 5.09
N LYS A 125 -23.37 4.84 4.85
CA LYS A 125 -24.43 5.07 5.85
C LYS A 125 -25.48 3.96 5.83
N VAL A 126 -25.40 3.04 4.86
CA VAL A 126 -26.29 1.86 4.79
C VAL A 126 -26.06 0.98 6.00
N LYS A 127 -27.16 0.62 6.69
CA LYS A 127 -27.12 -0.26 7.86
C LYS A 127 -27.28 -1.70 7.43
N ALA A 128 -26.32 -2.54 7.79
CA ALA A 128 -26.47 -3.98 7.76
C ALA A 128 -27.13 -4.44 9.08
N PRO A 129 -28.15 -5.32 9.03
CA PRO A 129 -28.75 -5.87 10.25
C PRO A 129 -27.75 -6.66 11.08
N PHE A 130 -26.81 -7.35 10.40
CA PHE A 130 -25.72 -8.09 11.02
C PHE A 130 -24.44 -7.98 10.18
N PHE A 131 -23.30 -7.89 10.85
CA PHE A 131 -21.97 -8.11 10.28
C PHE A 131 -21.26 -9.13 11.16
N TYR A 132 -21.12 -10.35 10.64
CA TYR A 132 -20.56 -11.49 11.36
C TYR A 132 -19.38 -12.07 10.60
N SER A 133 -18.26 -12.29 11.29
CA SER A 133 -17.07 -12.92 10.75
C SER A 133 -16.39 -13.77 11.82
N LEU A 134 -15.90 -14.94 11.44
CA LEU A 134 -14.99 -15.78 12.23
C LEU A 134 -13.58 -15.84 11.61
N ALA A 135 -13.36 -15.10 10.54
CA ALA A 135 -12.15 -15.17 9.73
C ALA A 135 -11.06 -14.20 10.24
N ALA A 136 -10.00 -14.02 9.45
CA ALA A 136 -9.05 -12.94 9.69
C ALA A 136 -9.64 -11.60 9.23
N GLY A 137 -8.98 -10.52 9.65
CA GLY A 137 -9.35 -9.15 9.30
C GLY A 137 -9.45 -8.94 7.78
N TYR A 138 -8.58 -9.55 6.97
CA TYR A 138 -8.66 -9.45 5.51
C TYR A 138 -10.02 -9.87 4.93
N GLN A 139 -10.53 -11.04 5.33
CA GLN A 139 -11.82 -11.50 4.83
C GLN A 139 -12.97 -10.62 5.32
N ALA A 140 -12.86 -10.10 6.55
CA ALA A 140 -13.81 -9.10 7.05
C ALA A 140 -13.79 -7.84 6.16
N MET A 141 -12.61 -7.29 5.87
CA MET A 141 -12.47 -6.12 4.98
C MET A 141 -13.04 -6.41 3.57
N ASP A 142 -12.64 -7.51 2.94
CA ASP A 142 -13.07 -7.85 1.58
C ASP A 142 -14.60 -8.03 1.47
N SER A 143 -15.24 -8.58 2.51
CA SER A 143 -16.69 -8.77 2.52
C SER A 143 -17.50 -7.47 2.57
N MET A 144 -16.91 -6.36 3.01
CA MET A 144 -17.62 -5.08 3.16
C MET A 144 -18.16 -4.54 1.83
N GLY A 145 -17.45 -4.78 0.73
CA GLY A 145 -17.91 -4.39 -0.60
C GLY A 145 -19.29 -4.98 -0.92
N THR A 146 -19.45 -6.28 -0.67
CA THR A 146 -20.74 -6.97 -0.87
C THR A 146 -21.78 -6.55 0.17
N VAL A 147 -21.41 -6.52 1.46
CA VAL A 147 -22.37 -6.24 2.55
C VAL A 147 -23.01 -4.85 2.42
N PHE A 148 -22.23 -3.85 2.01
CA PHE A 148 -22.71 -2.47 1.88
C PHE A 148 -22.98 -2.04 0.42
N GLY A 149 -22.89 -2.97 -0.55
CA GLY A 149 -23.17 -2.71 -1.96
C GLY A 149 -22.25 -1.66 -2.58
N ILE A 150 -20.96 -1.70 -2.25
CA ILE A 150 -19.97 -0.72 -2.69
C ILE A 150 -19.39 -1.14 -4.05
N PRO A 151 -19.57 -0.35 -5.12
CA PRO A 151 -19.05 -0.70 -6.43
C PRO A 151 -17.52 -0.58 -6.46
N ASP A 152 -16.84 -1.50 -7.15
CA ASP A 152 -15.38 -1.51 -7.30
C ASP A 152 -14.67 -1.25 -5.95
N PHE A 153 -15.07 -2.03 -4.95
CA PHE A 153 -14.63 -1.86 -3.57
C PHE A 153 -13.14 -2.15 -3.43
N ILE A 154 -12.44 -1.24 -2.76
CA ILE A 154 -11.05 -1.42 -2.36
C ILE A 154 -10.87 -1.03 -0.89
N TRP A 155 -9.86 -1.63 -0.28
CA TRP A 155 -9.24 -1.08 0.91
C TRP A 155 -7.72 -1.04 0.71
N GLN A 156 -7.09 0.09 1.00
CA GLN A 156 -5.68 0.28 0.68
C GLN A 156 -4.98 1.23 1.64
N GLN A 157 -3.83 0.79 2.16
CA GLN A 157 -2.96 1.64 2.96
C GLN A 157 -2.33 2.76 2.12
N GLN A 158 -2.45 3.99 2.61
CA GLN A 158 -1.90 5.20 2.03
C GLN A 158 -0.54 5.55 2.64
N GLY A 159 0.14 6.55 2.08
CA GLY A 159 1.48 6.95 2.51
C GLY A 159 1.57 7.45 3.96
N ASP A 160 0.45 7.88 4.54
CA ASP A 160 0.34 8.30 5.95
C ASP A 160 0.02 7.15 6.91
N GLY A 161 -0.12 5.92 6.40
CA GLY A 161 -0.47 4.72 7.16
C GLY A 161 -1.97 4.57 7.43
N GLU A 162 -2.82 5.51 7.03
CA GLU A 162 -4.27 5.30 7.05
C GLU A 162 -4.68 4.32 5.96
N VAL A 163 -5.76 3.58 6.19
CA VAL A 163 -6.32 2.65 5.22
C VAL A 163 -7.58 3.28 4.62
N PHE A 164 -7.54 3.60 3.32
CA PHE A 164 -8.74 3.98 2.58
C PHE A 164 -9.68 2.78 2.50
N VAL A 165 -11.00 3.00 2.63
CA VAL A 165 -12.04 1.96 2.48
C VAL A 165 -13.25 2.53 1.75
N GLY A 166 -13.57 2.01 0.57
CA GLY A 166 -14.68 2.50 -0.24
C GLY A 166 -14.59 2.08 -1.71
N SER A 167 -15.38 2.71 -2.58
CA SER A 167 -15.24 2.54 -4.02
C SER A 167 -13.90 3.11 -4.46
N TRP A 168 -13.22 2.47 -5.42
CA TRP A 168 -12.00 3.00 -5.99
C TRP A 168 -12.19 4.42 -6.55
N ALA A 169 -13.32 4.71 -7.18
CA ALA A 169 -13.62 6.03 -7.75
C ALA A 169 -13.60 7.16 -6.70
N ASP A 170 -13.90 6.83 -5.43
CA ASP A 170 -13.90 7.76 -4.30
C ASP A 170 -12.53 7.83 -3.58
N SER A 171 -11.55 7.05 -4.04
CA SER A 171 -10.19 7.05 -3.50
C SER A 171 -9.38 8.24 -4.01
N PHE A 172 -8.24 8.50 -3.37
CA PHE A 172 -7.30 9.53 -3.82
C PHE A 172 -6.88 9.36 -5.28
N PHE A 173 -6.70 8.12 -5.73
CA PHE A 173 -6.28 7.83 -7.09
C PHE A 173 -7.44 7.77 -8.09
N GLY A 174 -8.61 7.26 -7.69
CA GLY A 174 -9.78 7.20 -8.57
C GLY A 174 -10.39 8.57 -8.89
N ALA A 175 -10.25 9.53 -7.97
CA ALA A 175 -10.69 10.90 -8.20
C ALA A 175 -9.74 11.74 -9.09
N ARG A 176 -8.59 11.19 -9.50
CA ARG A 176 -7.56 11.91 -10.26
C ARG A 176 -7.50 11.46 -11.71
N SER A 177 -7.14 12.40 -12.59
CA SER A 177 -6.86 12.11 -13.99
C SER A 177 -5.69 11.13 -14.14
N ALA A 178 -5.75 10.31 -15.19
CA ALA A 178 -4.72 9.34 -15.50
C ALA A 178 -3.36 10.01 -15.73
N LEU A 179 -2.33 9.47 -15.09
CA LEU A 179 -0.94 9.90 -15.28
C LEU A 179 -0.48 9.55 -16.69
N GLN A 180 -0.05 10.54 -17.46
CA GLN A 180 0.47 10.32 -18.79
C GLN A 180 1.94 9.87 -18.69
N LEU A 181 2.19 8.61 -19.03
CA LEU A 181 3.53 8.06 -19.08
C LEU A 181 4.01 8.07 -20.54
N PRO A 182 5.19 8.65 -20.84
CA PRO A 182 5.72 8.66 -22.21
C PRO A 182 5.79 7.25 -22.78
N VAL A 183 5.37 7.08 -24.03
CA VAL A 183 5.41 5.78 -24.74
C VAL A 183 6.83 5.18 -24.76
N SER A 184 7.86 6.04 -24.74
CA SER A 184 9.27 5.63 -24.66
C SER A 184 9.67 4.94 -23.35
N LEU A 185 8.82 4.98 -22.31
CA LEU A 185 8.99 4.19 -21.09
C LEU A 185 8.43 2.77 -21.21
N PHE A 186 7.77 2.46 -22.32
CA PHE A 186 7.18 1.18 -22.63
C PHE A 186 8.01 0.51 -23.73
N ASP A 187 9.19 -0.02 -23.39
CA ASP A 187 9.96 -0.86 -24.31
C ASP A 187 9.20 -2.17 -24.54
N GLY A 188 8.42 -2.16 -25.62
CA GLY A 188 7.50 -3.22 -25.99
C GLY A 188 6.23 -3.18 -25.15
N TYR A 189 5.08 -3.32 -25.80
CA TYR A 189 3.99 -4.09 -25.22
C TYR A 189 4.56 -5.49 -24.92
N GLN A 190 5.26 -5.67 -23.81
CA GLN A 190 5.40 -7.01 -23.26
C GLN A 190 3.96 -7.45 -23.03
N GLY A 191 3.56 -8.60 -23.58
CA GLY A 191 2.19 -9.13 -23.52
C GLY A 191 1.65 -9.41 -22.10
N ASN A 192 2.23 -8.79 -21.07
CA ASN A 192 2.03 -8.98 -19.64
C ASN A 192 1.69 -7.67 -18.86
N GLN A 193 1.32 -6.57 -19.53
CA GLN A 193 0.80 -5.34 -18.88
C GLN A 193 1.74 -4.78 -17.78
N SER A 194 3.02 -4.61 -18.11
CA SER A 194 4.06 -4.14 -17.19
C SER A 194 5.09 -3.22 -17.86
N ALA A 195 5.74 -2.36 -17.07
CA ALA A 195 6.81 -1.47 -17.53
C ALA A 195 7.83 -1.17 -16.43
N MET A 196 9.05 -0.80 -16.83
CA MET A 196 10.08 -0.27 -15.93
C MET A 196 10.20 1.23 -16.14
N VAL A 197 10.08 2.01 -15.08
CA VAL A 197 10.18 3.47 -15.10
C VAL A 197 11.20 3.96 -14.08
N ALA A 198 11.72 5.17 -14.25
CA ALA A 198 12.41 5.85 -13.15
C ALA A 198 11.44 5.95 -11.96
N ALA A 199 11.96 5.84 -10.73
CA ALA A 199 11.10 5.93 -9.55
C ALA A 199 10.23 7.18 -9.61
N LEU A 200 8.92 7.05 -9.36
CA LEU A 200 8.00 8.18 -9.34
C LEU A 200 7.52 8.36 -7.89
N PRO A 201 8.11 9.29 -7.11
CA PRO A 201 7.63 9.58 -5.77
C PRO A 201 6.12 9.84 -5.74
N GLY A 202 5.42 9.13 -4.87
CA GLY A 202 3.96 9.20 -4.74
C GLY A 202 3.18 8.22 -5.61
N LEU A 203 3.82 7.55 -6.58
CA LEU A 203 3.17 6.48 -7.33
C LEU A 203 2.91 5.28 -6.42
N ARG A 204 1.66 4.83 -6.40
CA ARG A 204 1.19 3.63 -5.68
C ARG A 204 0.18 2.88 -6.55
N PRO A 205 -0.08 1.59 -6.25
CA PRO A 205 -1.19 0.87 -6.87
C PRO A 205 -2.51 1.64 -6.73
N GLY A 206 -3.41 1.49 -7.70
CA GLY A 206 -4.68 2.22 -7.77
C GLY A 206 -4.61 3.47 -8.65
N ALA A 207 -3.43 4.02 -8.92
CA ALA A 207 -3.26 5.10 -9.89
C ALA A 207 -3.66 4.64 -11.31
N SER A 208 -4.39 5.49 -12.03
CA SER A 208 -4.63 5.31 -13.45
C SER A 208 -3.47 5.89 -14.28
N ILE A 209 -3.11 5.22 -15.36
CA ILE A 209 -2.13 5.70 -16.35
C ILE A 209 -2.78 5.81 -17.72
N ASN A 210 -2.22 6.65 -18.59
CA ASN A 210 -2.55 6.77 -20.01
C ASN A 210 -4.06 6.85 -20.30
N GLN A 211 -4.67 5.78 -20.83
CA GLN A 211 -6.08 5.73 -21.24
C GLN A 211 -7.03 5.30 -20.10
N GLY A 212 -6.48 5.13 -18.89
CA GLY A 212 -7.22 4.77 -17.68
C GLY A 212 -6.88 3.39 -17.14
N GLU A 213 -5.82 2.73 -17.63
CA GLU A 213 -5.34 1.48 -17.07
C GLU A 213 -4.95 1.65 -15.61
N ARG A 214 -5.42 0.74 -14.75
CA ARG A 214 -5.20 0.84 -13.30
C ARG A 214 -3.96 0.06 -12.89
N ILE A 215 -3.00 0.73 -12.28
CA ILE A 215 -1.83 0.09 -11.70
C ILE A 215 -2.27 -0.86 -10.57
N THR A 216 -1.87 -2.12 -10.64
CA THR A 216 -2.17 -3.15 -9.64
C THR A 216 -0.98 -3.48 -8.75
N SER A 217 0.24 -3.18 -9.20
CA SER A 217 1.46 -3.42 -8.44
C SER A 217 2.54 -2.39 -8.79
N VAL A 218 3.32 -2.00 -7.79
CA VAL A 218 4.50 -1.14 -7.92
C VAL A 218 5.62 -1.79 -7.11
N THR A 219 6.72 -2.15 -7.76
CA THR A 219 7.95 -2.62 -7.11
C THR A 219 9.05 -1.59 -7.30
N LEU A 220 9.48 -0.95 -6.22
CA LEU A 220 10.69 -0.11 -6.19
C LEU A 220 11.91 -0.97 -5.88
N ALA A 221 12.93 -0.91 -6.73
CA ALA A 221 14.24 -1.50 -6.49
C ALA A 221 15.32 -0.56 -7.05
N GLY A 222 16.28 -0.16 -6.22
CA GLY A 222 17.29 0.82 -6.64
C GLY A 222 16.65 2.13 -7.10
N THR A 223 16.93 2.60 -8.30
CA THR A 223 16.40 3.89 -8.81
C THR A 223 15.17 3.75 -9.71
N GLN A 224 14.63 2.54 -9.83
CA GLN A 224 13.58 2.20 -10.79
C GLN A 224 12.35 1.62 -10.11
N MET A 225 11.20 1.75 -10.76
CA MET A 225 9.95 1.09 -10.41
C MET A 225 9.51 0.16 -11.53
N ALA A 226 9.22 -1.10 -11.19
CA ALA A 226 8.44 -1.99 -12.02
C ALA A 226 6.95 -1.76 -11.72
N ILE A 227 6.16 -1.38 -12.72
CA ILE A 227 4.72 -1.21 -12.58
C ILE A 227 3.98 -2.31 -13.35
N ARG A 228 2.84 -2.75 -12.83
CA ARG A 228 1.90 -3.65 -13.52
C ARG A 228 0.51 -3.07 -13.46
N TRP A 229 -0.31 -3.29 -14.48
CA TRP A 229 -1.69 -2.78 -14.55
C TRP A 229 -2.66 -3.80 -15.15
N THR A 230 -3.96 -3.55 -14.99
CA THR A 230 -5.01 -4.27 -15.72
C THR A 230 -5.65 -3.36 -16.77
N THR A 231 -6.07 -3.95 -17.89
CA THR A 231 -6.91 -3.28 -18.89
C THR A 231 -8.31 -3.04 -18.33
N GLN A 232 -8.97 -1.96 -18.74
CA GLN A 232 -10.29 -1.52 -18.23
C GLN A 232 -11.41 -2.59 -18.32
N SER A 233 -11.26 -3.62 -19.16
CA SER A 233 -12.28 -4.67 -19.35
C SER A 233 -12.32 -5.75 -18.25
N SER A 234 -11.41 -5.77 -17.28
CA SER A 234 -11.33 -6.82 -16.26
C SER A 234 -11.50 -6.33 -14.80
N ALA A 235 -11.92 -5.08 -14.61
CA ALA A 235 -12.19 -4.49 -13.30
C ALA A 235 -13.69 -4.59 -12.91
N ALA A 236 -14.32 -5.73 -13.19
CA ALA A 236 -15.68 -6.06 -12.74
C ALA A 236 -15.64 -6.88 -11.45
#